data_AF-C5KJA0-F1
#
_entry.id   AF-C5KJA0-F1
#
_cell.length_a   1.000
_cell.length_b   1.000
_cell.length_c   1.000
_cell.angle_alpha   90.00
_cell.angle_beta   90.00
_cell.angle_gamma   90.00
#
_symmetry.space_group_name_H-M   'P 1'
#
loop_
_entity.id
_entity.type
_entity.pdbx_description
1 polymer ?
#
loop_
_entity_poly.entity_id
_entity_poly.type
_entity_poly.pdbx_seq_one_letter_code
_entity_poly.pdbx_strand_id
1 'polypeptide(L)'
;MMNSLPTPMPVDLSDMDKLRSKEESSSEATTTTQEVVPKECSNCGKIPGNPLRCGICKKVVYCDRNCQKEDWRFHKRICKKPKAKKEEEDEKKSRHEQAAERAAAAKRAAEPFRSKKDDDVVVEDEKLNWYRHREWIPEKKEEFKPHEIVPQQEASSPERIQVTESGDGGHAGKSVWNTADTYEERNTTEWANDWLKQNIPGSTFDTAEDLSLVVDSIDNLEGDAAIPIVRGTARYVYDYKFKLSTNVTFKGIQLNADVKVGDFANDMEPYTFHVNVKDPKESVDRDTITAARSIIIKSIVPQLNSKLDQFVTEYHTL
;
A
#
# COMPACT_ATOMS: atom_id res chain seq x y z
N MET A 1 51.58 67.02 -12.54
CA MET A 1 51.89 66.40 -13.85
C MET A 1 51.40 64.95 -13.73
N MET A 2 50.13 64.64 -14.01
CA MET A 2 49.46 64.51 -15.32
C MET A 2 50.08 63.42 -16.21
N ASN A 3 49.28 62.36 -16.41
CA ASN A 3 49.06 61.58 -17.66
C ASN A 3 50.15 60.55 -18.05
N SER A 4 49.87 59.34 -18.54
CA SER A 4 48.63 58.70 -19.03
C SER A 4 48.78 57.17 -19.08
N LEU A 5 47.64 56.47 -19.05
CA LEU A 5 47.40 55.03 -19.29
C LEU A 5 47.76 54.59 -20.73
N PRO A 6 47.85 53.27 -20.97
CA PRO A 6 46.91 52.70 -21.96
C PRO A 6 46.27 51.35 -21.56
N THR A 7 45.01 51.17 -21.97
CA THR A 7 44.18 49.97 -21.90
C THR A 7 44.11 49.24 -23.27
N PRO A 8 43.19 48.26 -23.50
CA PRO A 8 43.46 46.85 -23.83
C PRO A 8 43.44 46.52 -25.34
N MET A 9 43.86 45.29 -25.72
CA MET A 9 43.70 44.77 -27.09
C MET A 9 42.74 43.57 -27.18
N PRO A 10 42.03 43.41 -28.30
CA PRO A 10 40.80 42.61 -28.44
C PRO A 10 41.07 41.12 -28.77
N VAL A 11 40.15 40.25 -28.34
CA VAL A 11 40.11 38.84 -28.72
C VAL A 11 39.29 38.72 -30.02
N ASP A 12 39.94 38.23 -31.08
CA ASP A 12 39.36 38.05 -32.41
C ASP A 12 38.47 36.79 -32.46
N LEU A 13 37.30 36.95 -33.08
CA LEU A 13 36.15 36.06 -33.10
C LEU A 13 35.98 35.48 -34.50
N SER A 14 37.00 34.79 -35.01
CA SER A 14 37.02 34.29 -36.39
C SER A 14 37.78 32.96 -36.56
N ASP A 15 37.32 31.89 -35.91
CA ASP A 15 37.75 30.52 -36.28
C ASP A 15 36.69 29.43 -35.96
N MET A 16 35.44 29.72 -36.29
CA MET A 16 34.32 28.77 -36.20
C MET A 16 33.59 28.61 -37.53
N ASP A 17 34.33 28.35 -38.61
CA ASP A 17 33.70 27.94 -39.88
C ASP A 17 34.66 27.20 -40.83
N LYS A 18 35.21 26.07 -40.37
CA LYS A 18 35.87 25.14 -41.29
C LYS A 18 35.56 23.69 -40.94
N LEU A 19 34.83 23.06 -41.87
CA LEU A 19 34.62 21.62 -42.04
C LEU A 19 33.33 21.03 -41.44
N ARG A 20 32.21 21.69 -41.76
CA ARG A 20 31.02 20.97 -42.24
C ARG A 20 31.37 20.30 -43.59
N SER A 21 31.36 18.96 -43.67
CA SER A 21 30.95 18.14 -44.83
C SER A 21 31.33 16.66 -44.68
N LYS A 22 30.35 15.78 -44.99
CA LYS A 22 30.46 14.36 -45.40
C LYS A 22 30.19 13.30 -44.31
N GLU A 23 28.92 12.90 -44.12
CA GLU A 23 28.24 11.72 -44.71
C GLU A 23 28.67 10.41 -44.00
N GLU A 24 27.84 9.86 -43.11
CA GLU A 24 26.77 8.85 -43.32
C GLU A 24 27.21 7.39 -43.16
N SER A 25 26.53 6.73 -42.22
CA SER A 25 26.14 5.31 -42.17
C SER A 25 27.07 4.23 -41.60
N SER A 26 26.39 3.29 -40.93
CA SER A 26 26.75 1.91 -40.61
C SER A 26 27.36 1.60 -39.23
N SER A 27 26.45 1.16 -38.36
CA SER A 27 26.51 -0.08 -37.56
C SER A 27 27.83 -0.44 -36.84
N GLU A 28 27.80 -0.39 -35.50
CA GLU A 28 27.92 -1.60 -34.66
C GLU A 28 27.76 -1.27 -33.17
N ALA A 29 27.11 -2.19 -32.47
CA ALA A 29 26.85 -2.12 -31.04
C ALA A 29 28.16 -2.09 -30.24
N THR A 30 28.39 -1.00 -29.51
CA THR A 30 29.45 -0.92 -28.51
C THR A 30 28.85 -0.59 -27.14
N THR A 31 28.81 -1.62 -26.31
CA THR A 31 28.57 -1.62 -24.87
C THR A 31 29.26 -0.41 -24.22
N THR A 32 28.46 0.56 -23.79
CA THR A 32 28.91 1.72 -23.02
C THR A 32 29.27 1.29 -21.61
N THR A 33 30.53 0.92 -21.39
CA THR A 33 31.14 0.89 -20.07
C THR A 33 31.37 2.33 -19.64
N GLN A 34 30.46 2.88 -18.82
CA GLN A 34 30.62 4.22 -18.26
C GLN A 34 31.82 4.23 -17.31
N GLU A 35 32.90 4.92 -17.70
CA GLU A 35 34.01 5.24 -16.82
C GLU A 35 33.51 6.11 -15.66
N VAL A 36 33.61 5.56 -14.44
CA VAL A 36 33.13 6.21 -13.23
C VAL A 36 34.14 7.29 -12.83
N VAL A 37 33.89 8.54 -13.19
CA VAL A 37 34.70 9.67 -12.71
C VAL A 37 34.68 9.67 -11.17
N PRO A 38 35.84 9.55 -10.49
CA PRO A 38 35.90 9.53 -9.03
C PRO A 38 35.32 10.83 -8.45
N LYS A 39 34.34 10.71 -7.57
CA LYS A 39 33.73 11.88 -6.92
C LYS A 39 34.61 12.35 -5.77
N GLU A 40 35.15 13.55 -5.88
CA GLU A 40 35.93 14.21 -4.84
C GLU A 40 35.06 14.63 -3.63
N CYS A 41 35.71 14.79 -2.48
CA CYS A 41 35.08 15.27 -1.27
C CYS A 41 34.68 16.75 -1.39
N SER A 42 33.41 17.07 -1.12
CA SER A 42 32.87 18.43 -1.24
C SER A 42 33.48 19.44 -0.25
N ASN A 43 34.21 18.99 0.78
CA ASN A 43 34.84 19.87 1.77
C ASN A 43 36.35 20.06 1.50
N CYS A 44 37.07 18.98 1.22
CA CYS A 44 38.54 19.00 1.14
C CYS A 44 39.11 18.74 -0.26
N GLY A 45 38.27 18.45 -1.26
CA GLY A 45 38.68 18.20 -2.65
C GLY A 45 39.48 16.90 -2.85
N LYS A 46 39.72 16.10 -1.80
CA LYS A 46 40.43 14.82 -1.92
C LYS A 46 39.49 13.73 -2.39
N ILE A 47 40.02 12.79 -3.17
CA ILE A 47 39.30 11.57 -3.56
C ILE A 47 39.25 10.63 -2.34
N PRO A 48 38.07 10.36 -1.76
CA PRO A 48 37.96 9.49 -0.61
C PRO A 48 38.09 8.01 -1.03
N GLY A 49 38.84 7.21 -0.27
CA GLY A 49 38.89 5.76 -0.47
C GLY A 49 37.55 5.08 -0.17
N ASN A 50 36.85 5.55 0.87
CA ASN A 50 35.48 5.14 1.19
C ASN A 50 34.55 6.36 1.23
N PRO A 51 33.84 6.69 0.12
CA PRO A 51 33.04 7.90 0.02
C PRO A 51 31.80 7.87 0.91
N LEU A 52 31.76 8.74 1.93
CA LEU A 52 30.57 8.97 2.74
C LEU A 52 29.60 9.92 2.02
N ARG A 53 28.37 9.50 1.76
CA ARG A 53 27.35 10.37 1.15
C ARG A 53 26.51 11.07 2.21
N CYS A 54 26.03 12.28 1.89
CA CYS A 54 25.05 12.95 2.75
C CYS A 54 23.78 12.10 2.92
N GLY A 55 23.40 11.80 4.17
CA GLY A 55 22.24 10.95 4.46
C GLY A 55 20.88 11.52 3.99
N ILE A 56 20.79 12.83 3.81
CA ILE A 56 19.54 13.51 3.43
C ILE A 56 19.39 13.54 1.91
N CYS A 57 20.36 14.12 1.19
CA CYS A 57 20.26 14.33 -0.25
C CYS A 57 20.91 13.23 -1.09
N LYS A 58 21.87 12.46 -0.52
CA LYS A 58 22.70 11.45 -1.19
C LYS A 58 23.49 11.92 -2.42
N LYS A 59 23.50 13.23 -2.71
CA LYS A 59 24.13 13.84 -3.90
C LYS A 59 25.62 14.14 -3.72
N VAL A 60 26.00 14.68 -2.56
CA VAL A 60 27.38 15.05 -2.23
C VAL A 60 28.12 13.94 -1.50
N VAL A 61 29.44 13.92 -1.65
CA VAL A 61 30.37 12.92 -1.11
C VAL A 61 31.38 13.61 -0.20
N TYR A 62 31.78 12.92 0.87
CA TYR A 62 32.76 13.34 1.85
C TYR A 62 33.77 12.22 2.12
N CYS A 63 34.96 12.59 2.58
CA CYS A 63 35.91 11.62 3.15
C CYS A 63 35.34 10.99 4.42
N ASP A 64 34.90 11.81 5.36
CA ASP A 64 34.48 11.39 6.69
C ASP A 64 33.40 12.33 7.25
N ARG A 65 32.83 11.94 8.40
CA ARG A 65 31.83 12.75 9.13
C ARG A 65 32.34 14.15 9.50
N ASN A 66 33.65 14.33 9.70
CA ASN A 66 34.23 15.65 10.00
C ASN A 66 34.09 16.59 8.80
N CYS A 67 34.43 16.12 7.59
CA CYS A 67 34.24 16.88 6.36
C CYS A 67 32.76 17.21 6.10
N GLN A 68 31.85 16.30 6.44
CA GLN A 68 30.41 16.57 6.34
C GLN A 68 29.94 17.67 7.30
N LYS A 69 30.45 17.69 8.54
CA LYS A 69 30.07 18.69 9.56
C LYS A 69 30.57 20.09 9.22
N GLU A 70 31.78 20.21 8.68
CA GLU A 70 32.36 21.50 8.28
C GLU A 70 31.60 22.08 7.08
N ASP A 71 31.34 21.26 6.06
CA ASP A 71 30.57 21.68 4.87
C ASP A 71 29.07 21.89 5.19
N TRP A 72 28.55 21.37 6.30
CA TRP A 72 27.13 21.49 6.65
C TRP A 72 26.63 22.94 6.69
N ARG A 73 27.49 23.90 7.07
CA ARG A 73 27.16 25.34 7.07
C ARG A 73 26.73 25.84 5.69
N PHE A 74 27.32 25.28 4.64
CA PHE A 74 27.05 25.62 3.24
C PHE A 74 26.05 24.65 2.61
N HIS A 75 26.28 23.34 2.77
CA HIS A 75 25.49 22.28 2.17
C HIS A 75 24.01 22.29 2.58
N LYS A 76 23.69 22.65 3.84
CA LYS A 76 22.30 22.68 4.32
C LYS A 76 21.36 23.53 3.47
N ARG A 77 21.88 24.56 2.79
CA ARG A 77 21.10 25.46 1.91
C ARG A 77 20.68 24.79 0.59
N ILE A 78 21.43 23.78 0.15
CA ILE A 78 21.19 23.04 -1.10
C ILE A 78 20.78 21.58 -0.86
N CYS A 79 20.77 21.13 0.40
CA CYS A 79 20.44 19.77 0.78
C CYS A 79 18.93 19.51 0.64
N LYS A 80 18.53 18.77 -0.40
CA LYS A 80 17.14 18.38 -0.65
C LYS A 80 17.00 16.85 -0.70
N LYS A 81 16.01 16.30 0.02
CA LYS A 81 15.69 14.87 0.00
C LYS A 81 15.23 14.47 -1.42
N PRO A 82 15.84 13.46 -2.06
CA PRO A 82 15.38 13.01 -3.37
C PRO A 82 13.96 12.43 -3.23
N LYS A 83 13.03 12.87 -4.09
CA LYS A 83 11.72 12.22 -4.25
C LYS A 83 12.00 10.84 -4.85
N ALA A 84 11.62 9.78 -4.14
CA ALA A 84 11.79 8.41 -4.63
C ALA A 84 10.88 8.21 -5.85
N LYS A 85 11.47 7.87 -7.01
CA LYS A 85 10.72 7.32 -8.15
C LYS A 85 10.33 5.88 -7.79
N LYS A 86 9.20 5.71 -7.10
CA LYS A 86 8.67 4.38 -6.74
C LYS A 86 7.97 3.67 -7.92
N GLU A 87 7.68 4.39 -9.01
CA GLU A 87 6.83 3.87 -10.09
C GLU A 87 7.58 2.92 -11.05
N GLU A 88 8.91 3.00 -11.17
CA GLU A 88 9.69 2.16 -12.11
C GLU A 88 10.26 0.87 -11.47
N GLU A 89 10.26 0.74 -10.13
CA GLU A 89 10.78 -0.45 -9.43
C GLU A 89 9.71 -1.53 -9.20
N ASP A 90 8.43 -1.14 -9.03
CA ASP A 90 7.33 -2.09 -8.85
C ASP A 90 6.99 -2.83 -10.16
N GLU A 91 7.19 -2.21 -11.32
CA GLU A 91 7.00 -2.84 -12.64
C GLU A 91 8.08 -3.89 -12.97
N LYS A 92 9.30 -3.73 -12.42
CA LYS A 92 10.39 -4.71 -12.60
C LYS A 92 10.26 -5.91 -11.67
N LYS A 93 9.67 -5.74 -10.48
CA LYS A 93 9.39 -6.85 -9.54
C LYS A 93 8.32 -7.79 -10.06
N SER A 94 7.20 -7.26 -10.58
CA SER A 94 6.12 -8.09 -11.15
C SER A 94 6.58 -8.91 -12.36
N ARG A 95 7.49 -8.37 -13.17
CA ARG A 95 8.06 -9.08 -14.33
C ARG A 95 9.07 -10.16 -13.94
N HIS A 96 9.83 -9.98 -12.87
CA HIS A 96 10.75 -11.00 -12.36
C HIS A 96 10.01 -12.17 -11.69
N GLU A 97 8.90 -11.88 -11.02
CA GLU A 97 8.04 -12.86 -10.35
C GLU A 97 7.28 -13.73 -11.36
N GLN A 98 6.71 -13.12 -12.41
CA GLN A 98 6.05 -13.85 -13.50
C GLN A 98 7.04 -14.68 -14.37
N ALA A 99 8.29 -14.24 -14.51
CA ALA A 99 9.34 -15.00 -15.19
C ALA A 99 9.81 -16.22 -14.36
N ALA A 100 9.90 -16.07 -13.04
CA ALA A 100 10.23 -17.17 -12.12
C ALA A 100 9.10 -18.22 -12.11
N GLU A 101 7.84 -17.80 -12.14
CA GLU A 101 6.68 -18.68 -12.16
C GLU A 101 6.56 -19.46 -13.49
N ARG A 102 6.81 -18.80 -14.63
CA ARG A 102 6.90 -19.48 -15.94
C ARG A 102 8.07 -20.46 -16.03
N ALA A 103 9.23 -20.13 -15.44
CA ALA A 103 10.37 -21.05 -15.39
C ALA A 103 10.10 -22.25 -14.45
N ALA A 104 9.36 -22.07 -13.36
CA ALA A 104 8.94 -23.16 -12.47
C ALA A 104 7.88 -24.06 -13.14
N ALA A 105 6.94 -23.49 -13.89
CA ALA A 105 5.96 -24.25 -14.66
C ALA A 105 6.59 -25.05 -15.80
N ALA A 106 7.57 -24.49 -16.52
CA ALA A 106 8.31 -25.19 -17.56
C ALA A 106 9.15 -26.36 -17.01
N LYS A 107 9.70 -26.22 -15.79
CA LYS A 107 10.41 -27.32 -15.10
C LYS A 107 9.46 -28.44 -14.68
N ARG A 108 8.27 -28.12 -14.16
CA ARG A 108 7.22 -29.11 -13.82
C ARG A 108 6.66 -29.85 -15.05
N ALA A 109 6.62 -29.18 -16.21
CA ALA A 109 6.16 -29.79 -17.46
C ALA A 109 7.24 -30.64 -18.16
N ALA A 110 8.52 -30.44 -17.83
CA ALA A 110 9.65 -31.18 -18.38
C ALA A 110 10.12 -32.35 -17.50
N GLU A 111 9.53 -32.56 -16.32
CA GLU A 111 9.80 -33.76 -15.53
C GLU A 111 9.16 -34.97 -16.22
N PRO A 112 9.95 -35.97 -16.67
CA PRO A 112 9.38 -37.18 -17.23
C PRO A 112 8.56 -37.88 -16.14
N PHE A 113 7.34 -38.27 -16.51
CA PHE A 113 6.42 -39.03 -15.66
C PHE A 113 7.17 -40.21 -15.04
N ARG A 114 7.37 -40.17 -13.72
CA ARG A 114 8.10 -41.23 -13.00
C ARG A 114 7.37 -42.55 -13.25
N SER A 115 8.02 -43.45 -13.96
CA SER A 115 7.42 -44.74 -14.29
C SER A 115 7.29 -45.56 -13.00
N LYS A 116 6.23 -46.35 -12.91
CA LYS A 116 5.83 -47.14 -11.73
C LYS A 116 6.79 -48.30 -11.38
N LYS A 117 8.02 -48.31 -11.92
CA LYS A 117 9.01 -49.39 -11.79
C LYS A 117 10.20 -49.07 -10.89
N ASP A 118 10.30 -47.84 -10.37
CA ASP A 118 11.39 -47.40 -9.48
C ASP A 118 10.98 -47.33 -7.99
N ASP A 119 9.86 -47.97 -7.61
CA ASP A 119 9.38 -48.04 -6.21
C ASP A 119 10.00 -49.21 -5.39
N ASP A 120 10.91 -50.00 -5.98
CA ASP A 120 11.49 -51.19 -5.32
C ASP A 120 13.01 -51.09 -5.09
N VAL A 121 13.49 -49.93 -4.64
CA VAL A 121 14.83 -49.80 -4.05
C VAL A 121 14.73 -48.98 -2.76
N VAL A 122 14.53 -49.68 -1.65
CA VAL A 122 14.72 -49.13 -0.31
C VAL A 122 16.21 -48.98 -0.08
N VAL A 123 16.73 -47.75 -0.20
CA VAL A 123 18.05 -47.42 0.36
C VAL A 123 17.83 -47.12 1.83
N GLU A 124 18.18 -48.07 2.69
CA GLU A 124 18.32 -47.86 4.13
C GLU A 124 19.53 -46.94 4.37
N ASP A 125 19.28 -45.63 4.39
CA ASP A 125 20.27 -44.68 4.90
C ASP A 125 19.78 -44.11 6.24
N GLU A 126 20.43 -44.55 7.31
CA GLU A 126 20.09 -44.37 8.73
C GLU A 126 20.21 -42.92 9.24
N LYS A 127 20.00 -41.88 8.43
CA LYS A 127 20.30 -40.51 8.88
C LYS A 127 19.54 -39.35 8.27
N LEU A 128 18.25 -39.51 7.95
CA LEU A 128 17.39 -38.37 7.60
C LEU A 128 16.19 -38.22 8.55
N ASN A 129 16.47 -37.99 9.83
CA ASN A 129 15.45 -37.67 10.82
C ASN A 129 15.29 -36.15 10.96
N TRP A 130 14.49 -35.53 10.08
CA TRP A 130 14.19 -34.09 10.14
C TRP A 130 12.94 -33.75 10.99
N TYR A 131 12.31 -34.74 11.62
CA TYR A 131 11.04 -34.55 12.33
C TYR A 131 11.11 -35.02 13.78
N ARG A 132 11.63 -34.15 14.65
CA ARG A 132 11.57 -34.31 16.11
C ARG A 132 10.23 -33.77 16.64
N HIS A 133 9.15 -34.54 16.49
CA HIS A 133 7.92 -34.28 17.23
C HIS A 133 7.96 -35.00 18.58
N ARG A 134 7.97 -34.17 19.64
CA ARG A 134 7.61 -34.44 21.04
C ARG A 134 6.92 -35.80 21.25
N GLU A 135 7.67 -36.73 21.84
CA GLU A 135 7.25 -38.10 22.13
C GLU A 135 6.10 -38.10 23.14
N TRP A 136 4.87 -38.20 22.65
CA TRP A 136 3.83 -38.96 23.34
C TRP A 136 3.73 -40.30 22.62
N ILE A 137 4.25 -41.35 23.25
CA ILE A 137 4.09 -42.74 22.80
C ILE A 137 3.13 -43.40 23.78
N PRO A 138 1.86 -43.68 23.41
CA PRO A 138 1.00 -44.47 24.26
C PRO A 138 1.56 -45.90 24.37
N GLU A 139 1.67 -46.44 25.59
CA GLU A 139 2.27 -47.76 25.87
C GLU A 139 1.49 -48.94 25.23
N LYS A 140 0.26 -48.72 24.76
CA LYS A 140 -0.53 -49.69 24.02
C LYS A 140 -1.05 -49.09 22.72
N LYS A 141 -0.56 -49.61 21.59
CA LYS A 141 -1.25 -49.52 20.30
C LYS A 141 -2.49 -50.43 20.37
N GLU A 142 -3.65 -49.86 20.67
CA GLU A 142 -4.91 -50.53 20.33
C GLU A 142 -5.13 -50.33 18.83
N GLU A 143 -4.92 -51.38 18.05
CA GLU A 143 -5.23 -51.37 16.63
C GLU A 143 -6.75 -51.27 16.46
N PHE A 144 -7.21 -50.10 16.00
CA PHE A 144 -8.61 -49.87 15.66
C PHE A 144 -8.96 -50.74 14.45
N LYS A 145 -9.62 -51.87 14.70
CA LYS A 145 -10.20 -52.71 13.64
C LYS A 145 -11.58 -52.16 13.31
N PRO A 146 -11.82 -51.61 12.11
CA PRO A 146 -13.16 -51.20 11.71
C PRO A 146 -14.10 -52.39 11.86
N HIS A 147 -15.20 -52.20 12.59
CA HIS A 147 -16.26 -53.21 12.64
C HIS A 147 -16.85 -53.32 11.24
N GLU A 148 -16.75 -54.50 10.63
CA GLU A 148 -17.37 -54.78 9.34
C GLU A 148 -18.89 -54.67 9.51
N ILE A 149 -19.51 -53.73 8.81
CA ILE A 149 -20.96 -53.59 8.80
C ILE A 149 -21.48 -54.78 8.00
N VAL A 150 -21.97 -55.81 8.69
CA VAL A 150 -22.68 -56.91 8.03
C VAL A 150 -23.88 -56.29 7.32
N PRO A 151 -24.06 -56.51 6.00
CA PRO A 151 -25.24 -56.05 5.29
C PRO A 151 -26.41 -56.95 5.69
N GLN A 152 -27.00 -56.68 6.85
CA GLN A 152 -28.38 -57.08 7.11
C GLN A 152 -29.29 -55.95 6.65
N GLN A 153 -30.23 -56.37 5.82
CA GLN A 153 -31.16 -55.60 5.03
C GLN A 153 -32.03 -54.68 5.90
N GLU A 154 -32.59 -53.66 5.22
CA GLU A 154 -33.70 -52.80 5.64
C GLU A 154 -33.34 -51.50 6.37
N ALA A 155 -32.88 -50.50 5.61
CA ALA A 155 -33.34 -49.13 5.79
C ALA A 155 -33.39 -48.44 4.42
N SER A 156 -34.57 -47.88 4.12
CA SER A 156 -35.04 -47.31 2.87
C SER A 156 -34.07 -46.35 2.16
N SER A 157 -34.11 -46.41 0.83
CA SER A 157 -33.45 -45.49 -0.11
C SER A 157 -33.56 -44.03 0.34
N PRO A 158 -32.49 -43.20 0.23
CA PRO A 158 -32.64 -41.76 0.39
C PRO A 158 -33.46 -41.23 -0.78
N GLU A 159 -34.68 -40.78 -0.48
CA GLU A 159 -35.55 -40.11 -1.44
C GLU A 159 -34.88 -38.79 -1.88
N ARG A 160 -34.70 -38.65 -3.19
CA ARG A 160 -34.14 -37.45 -3.81
C ARG A 160 -35.12 -36.30 -3.61
N ILE A 161 -34.80 -35.39 -2.70
CA ILE A 161 -35.57 -34.15 -2.50
C ILE A 161 -35.60 -33.37 -3.82
N GLN A 162 -36.79 -33.21 -4.38
CA GLN A 162 -37.03 -32.37 -5.54
C GLN A 162 -37.00 -30.91 -5.09
N VAL A 163 -36.12 -30.12 -5.71
CA VAL A 163 -36.06 -28.67 -5.50
C VAL A 163 -37.28 -28.07 -6.19
N THR A 164 -38.27 -27.64 -5.40
CA THR A 164 -39.28 -26.70 -5.88
C THR A 164 -38.76 -25.30 -5.59
N GLU A 165 -38.41 -24.60 -6.67
CA GLU A 165 -38.13 -23.17 -6.68
C GLU A 165 -39.34 -22.40 -6.17
N SER A 166 -39.21 -21.74 -5.01
CA SER A 166 -39.91 -20.50 -4.64
C SER A 166 -39.54 -20.06 -3.22
N GLY A 167 -38.83 -18.93 -3.12
CA GLY A 167 -38.94 -18.02 -1.97
C GLY A 167 -37.89 -18.14 -0.86
N ASP A 168 -37.09 -17.09 -0.75
CA ASP A 168 -36.39 -16.56 0.43
C ASP A 168 -35.05 -17.17 0.88
N GLY A 169 -34.04 -16.29 0.89
CA GLY A 169 -32.61 -16.61 0.95
C GLY A 169 -32.09 -16.92 2.35
N GLY A 170 -32.37 -18.13 2.85
CA GLY A 170 -31.67 -18.70 4.00
C GLY A 170 -30.59 -19.68 3.57
N HIS A 171 -29.31 -19.32 3.69
CA HIS A 171 -28.19 -20.25 3.48
C HIS A 171 -28.13 -21.30 4.61
N ALA A 172 -28.87 -22.40 4.44
CA ALA A 172 -28.77 -23.58 5.28
C ALA A 172 -27.70 -24.53 4.74
N GLY A 173 -26.49 -24.39 5.28
CA GLY A 173 -25.39 -25.34 5.08
C GLY A 173 -24.53 -25.40 6.33
N LYS A 174 -25.03 -26.07 7.39
CA LYS A 174 -24.29 -26.25 8.64
C LYS A 174 -23.04 -27.11 8.36
N SER A 175 -21.88 -26.47 8.25
CA SER A 175 -20.59 -27.15 8.18
C SER A 175 -20.23 -27.71 9.55
N VAL A 176 -19.47 -28.82 9.56
CA VAL A 176 -19.09 -29.61 10.75
C VAL A 176 -18.38 -28.79 11.85
N TRP A 177 -17.90 -27.59 11.54
CA TRP A 177 -17.31 -26.65 12.50
C TRP A 177 -18.33 -25.95 13.42
N ASN A 178 -19.61 -25.89 13.05
CA ASN A 178 -20.65 -25.17 13.82
C ASN A 178 -21.40 -26.07 14.83
N THR A 179 -20.87 -27.26 15.13
CA THR A 179 -21.55 -28.29 15.93
C THR A 179 -21.61 -27.97 17.43
N ALA A 180 -20.98 -26.87 17.88
CA ALA A 180 -20.84 -26.54 19.31
C ALA A 180 -21.32 -25.12 19.70
N ASP A 181 -22.17 -24.45 18.89
CA ASP A 181 -22.71 -23.09 19.20
C ASP A 181 -21.63 -22.08 19.68
N THR A 182 -20.40 -22.22 19.20
CA THR A 182 -19.25 -21.45 19.72
C THR A 182 -19.04 -20.14 18.94
N TYR A 183 -19.58 -20.05 17.73
CA TYR A 183 -19.35 -18.96 16.77
C TYR A 183 -20.61 -18.71 15.94
N GLU A 184 -21.14 -17.48 15.98
CA GLU A 184 -22.18 -16.97 15.07
C GLU A 184 -21.66 -15.67 14.45
N GLU A 185 -21.70 -15.54 13.13
CA GLU A 185 -21.29 -14.32 12.43
C GLU A 185 -22.49 -13.66 11.79
N ARG A 186 -22.75 -12.40 12.14
CA ARG A 186 -23.77 -11.58 11.47
C ARG A 186 -23.09 -10.63 10.51
N ASN A 187 -23.35 -10.81 9.22
CA ASN A 187 -22.90 -9.87 8.21
C ASN A 187 -23.82 -8.63 8.22
N THR A 188 -23.25 -7.47 8.52
CA THR A 188 -23.94 -6.18 8.66
C THR A 188 -23.43 -5.14 7.66
N THR A 189 -22.73 -5.59 6.61
CA THR A 189 -22.19 -4.75 5.53
C THR A 189 -23.24 -3.86 4.89
N GLU A 190 -24.44 -4.39 4.63
CA GLU A 190 -25.54 -3.66 4.01
C GLU A 190 -26.00 -2.50 4.89
N TRP A 191 -26.24 -2.77 6.17
CA TRP A 191 -26.63 -1.76 7.15
C TRP A 191 -25.58 -0.64 7.25
N ALA A 192 -24.31 -1.01 7.32
CA ALA A 192 -23.23 -0.03 7.47
C ALA A 192 -23.07 0.84 6.21
N ASN A 193 -23.18 0.24 5.02
CA ASN A 193 -23.16 0.98 3.75
C ASN A 193 -24.32 1.97 3.64
N ASP A 194 -25.52 1.55 4.03
CA ASP A 194 -26.72 2.39 3.98
C ASP A 194 -26.66 3.52 5.01
N TRP A 195 -26.17 3.23 6.22
CA TRP A 195 -25.98 4.24 7.25
C TRP A 195 -25.01 5.33 6.79
N LEU A 196 -23.86 4.95 6.23
CA LEU A 196 -22.85 5.91 5.76
C LEU A 196 -23.42 6.79 4.65
N LYS A 197 -24.14 6.21 3.68
CA LYS A 197 -24.77 6.95 2.58
C LYS A 197 -25.88 7.90 3.02
N GLN A 198 -26.56 7.63 4.13
CA GLN A 198 -27.67 8.47 4.61
C GLN A 198 -27.21 9.57 5.57
N ASN A 199 -26.25 9.28 6.46
CA ASN A 199 -25.91 10.17 7.56
C ASN A 199 -24.74 11.13 7.28
N ILE A 200 -23.88 10.80 6.32
CA ILE A 200 -22.71 11.63 5.99
C ILE A 200 -23.03 12.70 4.92
N PRO A 201 -23.66 12.39 3.77
CA PRO A 201 -24.03 13.41 2.78
C PRO A 201 -25.05 14.40 3.33
N GLY A 202 -24.94 15.67 2.95
CA GLY A 202 -25.81 16.74 3.43
C GLY A 202 -25.46 17.28 4.82
N SER A 203 -24.44 16.74 5.48
CA SER A 203 -23.91 17.32 6.72
C SER A 203 -23.22 18.66 6.44
N THR A 204 -23.64 19.68 7.18
CA THR A 204 -23.09 21.03 7.14
C THR A 204 -22.29 21.29 8.41
N PHE A 205 -21.01 21.63 8.26
CA PHE A 205 -20.10 21.92 9.36
C PHE A 205 -19.68 23.39 9.29
N ASP A 206 -20.15 24.18 10.25
CA ASP A 206 -19.81 25.59 10.36
C ASP A 206 -18.70 25.81 11.39
N THR A 207 -17.77 26.69 11.06
CA THR A 207 -16.68 27.13 11.95
C THR A 207 -16.77 28.64 12.17
N ALA A 208 -16.32 29.09 13.34
CA ALA A 208 -16.32 30.50 13.75
C ALA A 208 -15.45 31.45 12.87
N GLU A 209 -14.71 30.92 11.90
CA GLU A 209 -13.81 31.67 11.01
C GLU A 209 -14.41 31.92 9.61
N ASP A 210 -15.75 32.00 9.50
CA ASP A 210 -16.49 32.16 8.22
C ASP A 210 -16.16 31.06 7.20
N LEU A 211 -15.98 29.83 7.70
CA LEU A 211 -15.77 28.64 6.89
C LEU A 211 -16.94 27.69 7.11
N SER A 212 -17.73 27.47 6.05
CA SER A 212 -18.77 26.44 6.00
C SER A 212 -18.34 25.33 5.06
N LEU A 213 -18.45 24.08 5.52
CA LEU A 213 -18.18 22.89 4.72
C LEU A 213 -19.47 22.08 4.59
N VAL A 214 -19.83 21.78 3.35
CA VAL A 214 -20.96 20.92 3.00
C VAL A 214 -20.41 19.64 2.39
N VAL A 215 -20.85 18.49 2.90
CA VAL A 215 -20.51 17.20 2.31
C VAL A 215 -21.51 16.87 1.20
N ASP A 216 -21.05 16.82 -0.05
CA ASP A 216 -21.92 16.56 -1.19
C ASP A 216 -22.20 15.06 -1.35
N SER A 217 -21.13 14.24 -1.32
CA SER A 217 -21.23 12.81 -1.61
C SER A 217 -20.05 12.01 -1.07
N ILE A 218 -20.26 10.69 -0.96
CA ILE A 218 -19.22 9.70 -0.69
C ILE A 218 -18.85 9.00 -1.99
N ASP A 219 -17.57 9.07 -2.34
CA ASP A 219 -16.93 8.35 -3.42
C ASP A 219 -16.10 7.16 -2.88
N ASN A 220 -15.97 6.11 -3.68
CA ASN A 220 -15.13 4.93 -3.38
C ASN A 220 -15.36 4.32 -1.99
N LEU A 221 -16.62 4.08 -1.63
CA LEU A 221 -16.98 3.35 -0.42
C LEU A 221 -16.59 1.88 -0.59
N GLU A 222 -15.49 1.48 0.03
CA GLU A 222 -15.00 0.10 0.05
C GLU A 222 -14.80 -0.33 1.50
N GLY A 223 -15.33 -1.48 1.88
CA GLY A 223 -15.15 -2.00 3.22
C GLY A 223 -16.18 -3.05 3.59
N ASP A 224 -15.97 -3.67 4.74
CA ASP A 224 -16.85 -4.68 5.29
C ASP A 224 -17.11 -4.48 6.78
N ALA A 225 -18.26 -4.98 7.22
CA ALA A 225 -18.75 -4.91 8.59
C ALA A 225 -19.41 -6.25 8.96
N ALA A 226 -18.93 -6.84 10.04
CA ALA A 226 -19.49 -8.05 10.60
C ALA A 226 -19.47 -8.00 12.13
N ILE A 227 -20.43 -8.69 12.72
CA ILE A 227 -20.55 -8.85 14.17
C ILE A 227 -20.37 -10.34 14.51
N PRO A 228 -19.13 -10.81 14.71
CA PRO A 228 -18.88 -12.14 15.22
C PRO A 228 -19.19 -12.25 16.71
N ILE A 229 -20.08 -13.16 17.06
CA ILE A 229 -20.44 -13.54 18.42
C ILE A 229 -19.64 -14.80 18.78
N VAL A 230 -18.67 -14.63 19.67
CA VAL A 230 -17.80 -15.73 20.14
C VAL A 230 -18.13 -16.02 21.59
N ARG A 231 -18.63 -17.23 21.88
CA ARG A 231 -18.99 -17.65 23.25
C ARG A 231 -19.91 -16.66 23.99
N GLY A 232 -20.87 -16.05 23.27
CA GLY A 232 -21.80 -15.07 23.82
C GLY A 232 -21.25 -13.63 23.97
N THR A 233 -19.99 -13.37 23.62
CA THR A 233 -19.44 -12.01 23.53
C THR A 233 -19.46 -11.54 22.08
N ALA A 234 -20.26 -10.51 21.79
CA ALA A 234 -20.26 -9.83 20.49
C ALA A 234 -18.95 -9.04 20.31
N ARG A 235 -18.34 -9.21 19.14
CA ARG A 235 -17.20 -8.41 18.68
C ARG A 235 -17.69 -7.63 17.46
N TYR A 236 -17.42 -6.34 17.44
CA TYR A 236 -17.79 -5.46 16.35
C TYR A 236 -16.57 -5.31 15.46
N VAL A 237 -16.63 -5.83 14.24
CA VAL A 237 -15.53 -5.71 13.28
C VAL A 237 -16.05 -4.90 12.10
N TYR A 238 -15.34 -3.84 11.78
CA TYR A 238 -15.57 -3.05 10.59
C TYR A 238 -14.24 -2.51 10.09
N ASP A 239 -14.11 -2.42 8.78
CA ASP A 239 -12.98 -1.80 8.10
C ASP A 239 -13.51 -1.11 6.85
N TYR A 240 -13.44 0.22 6.82
CA TYR A 240 -13.86 1.02 5.69
C TYR A 240 -12.80 2.03 5.28
N LYS A 241 -12.74 2.23 3.96
CA LYS A 241 -12.01 3.32 3.32
C LYS A 241 -12.96 4.00 2.33
N PHE A 242 -13.00 5.33 2.40
CA PHE A 242 -13.86 6.11 1.52
C PHE A 242 -13.33 7.52 1.34
N LYS A 243 -13.86 8.19 0.32
CA LYS A 243 -13.50 9.56 -0.03
C LYS A 243 -14.75 10.43 0.03
N LEU A 244 -14.70 11.52 0.77
CA LEU A 244 -15.76 12.52 0.81
C LEU A 244 -15.44 13.64 -0.17
N SER A 245 -16.38 13.93 -1.06
CA SER A 245 -16.34 15.11 -1.92
C SER A 245 -17.14 16.21 -1.24
N THR A 246 -16.49 17.32 -0.92
CA THR A 246 -17.04 18.41 -0.11
C THR A 246 -16.87 19.76 -0.79
N ASN A 247 -17.87 20.63 -0.61
CA ASN A 247 -17.81 22.02 -1.00
C ASN A 247 -17.51 22.88 0.23
N VAL A 248 -16.52 23.75 0.13
CA VAL A 248 -16.07 24.62 1.22
C VAL A 248 -16.25 26.06 0.79
N THR A 249 -17.06 26.82 1.52
CA THR A 249 -17.13 28.27 1.35
C THR A 249 -16.27 28.92 2.41
N PHE A 250 -15.18 29.58 1.99
CA PHE A 250 -14.27 30.31 2.88
C PHE A 250 -14.25 31.78 2.50
N LYS A 251 -14.69 32.66 3.40
CA LYS A 251 -14.72 34.13 3.17
C LYS A 251 -15.40 34.54 1.85
N GLY A 252 -16.46 33.81 1.46
CA GLY A 252 -17.21 34.03 0.22
C GLY A 252 -16.63 33.36 -1.04
N ILE A 253 -15.49 32.67 -0.93
CA ILE A 253 -14.89 31.89 -2.03
C ILE A 253 -15.33 30.43 -1.90
N GLN A 254 -15.89 29.88 -2.97
CA GLN A 254 -16.24 28.45 -3.05
C GLN A 254 -15.03 27.64 -3.53
N LEU A 255 -14.67 26.62 -2.75
CA LEU A 255 -13.58 25.70 -3.00
C LEU A 255 -14.12 24.26 -2.96
N ASN A 256 -13.56 23.38 -3.78
CA ASN A 256 -13.87 21.96 -3.70
C ASN A 256 -12.76 21.25 -2.90
N ALA A 257 -13.13 20.47 -1.90
CA ALA A 257 -12.21 19.68 -1.11
C ALA A 257 -12.57 18.20 -1.16
N ASP A 258 -11.54 17.37 -1.25
CA ASP A 258 -11.64 15.93 -1.20
C ASP A 258 -11.05 15.47 0.14
N VAL A 259 -11.86 14.88 1.03
CA VAL A 259 -11.40 14.33 2.31
C VAL A 259 -11.35 12.81 2.18
N LYS A 260 -10.15 12.23 2.11
CA LYS A 260 -9.99 10.77 2.13
C LYS A 260 -9.91 10.27 3.57
N VAL A 261 -10.76 9.31 3.92
CA VAL A 261 -10.71 8.56 5.17
C VAL A 261 -9.97 7.26 4.86
N GLY A 262 -8.76 7.13 5.40
CA GLY A 262 -7.83 6.06 5.04
C GLY A 262 -8.16 4.72 5.70
N ASP A 263 -8.31 4.76 7.03
CA ASP A 263 -8.54 3.58 7.87
C ASP A 263 -9.64 3.92 8.89
N PHE A 264 -10.89 3.57 8.58
CA PHE A 264 -12.01 3.61 9.53
C PHE A 264 -12.27 2.19 10.04
N ALA A 265 -11.61 1.82 11.13
CA ALA A 265 -11.65 0.50 11.71
C ALA A 265 -11.67 0.53 13.24
N ASN A 266 -12.11 -0.56 13.87
CA ASN A 266 -12.28 -0.68 15.33
C ASN A 266 -10.97 -0.58 16.13
N ASP A 267 -9.81 -0.74 15.49
CA ASP A 267 -8.50 -0.74 16.14
C ASP A 267 -7.68 0.54 15.90
N MET A 268 -8.23 1.51 15.16
CA MET A 268 -7.55 2.76 14.81
C MET A 268 -8.28 3.99 15.35
N GLU A 269 -7.89 4.42 16.55
CA GLU A 269 -8.18 5.77 17.06
C GLU A 269 -6.86 6.56 17.23
N PRO A 270 -6.74 7.79 16.68
CA PRO A 270 -7.72 8.53 15.89
C PRO A 270 -7.73 8.15 14.40
N TYR A 271 -8.90 8.24 13.75
CA TYR A 271 -9.03 7.96 12.31
C TYR A 271 -8.14 8.89 11.45
N THR A 272 -7.60 8.35 10.36
CA THR A 272 -6.68 9.08 9.48
C THR A 272 -7.44 9.83 8.40
N PHE A 273 -7.45 11.17 8.49
CA PHE A 273 -8.06 12.04 7.50
C PHE A 273 -7.02 12.72 6.60
N HIS A 274 -7.09 12.46 5.30
CA HIS A 274 -6.29 13.14 4.30
C HIS A 274 -7.14 14.15 3.54
N VAL A 275 -7.07 15.42 3.98
CA VAL A 275 -7.74 16.54 3.33
C VAL A 275 -6.91 17.04 2.14
N ASN A 276 -7.52 17.04 0.96
CA ASN A 276 -6.97 17.59 -0.27
C ASN A 276 -7.91 18.65 -0.84
N VAL A 277 -7.54 19.93 -0.71
CA VAL A 277 -8.32 21.03 -1.30
C VAL A 277 -7.90 21.18 -2.76
N LYS A 278 -8.84 21.04 -3.70
CA LYS A 278 -8.57 21.23 -5.12
C LYS A 278 -8.37 22.72 -5.39
N ASP A 279 -7.35 23.04 -6.17
CA ASP A 279 -7.12 24.40 -6.63
C ASP A 279 -8.29 24.82 -7.56
N PRO A 280 -9.03 25.91 -7.27
CA PRO A 280 -9.97 26.45 -8.22
C PRO A 280 -9.20 26.96 -9.45
N LYS A 281 -9.78 26.78 -10.64
CA LYS A 281 -9.16 27.13 -11.93
C LYS A 281 -8.91 28.65 -12.11
N GLU A 282 -9.39 29.49 -11.21
CA GLU A 282 -9.20 30.95 -11.23
C GLU A 282 -8.54 31.44 -9.93
N SER A 283 -7.32 31.98 -10.09
CA SER A 283 -6.63 32.98 -9.25
C SER A 283 -6.87 33.03 -7.72
N VAL A 284 -7.03 31.90 -7.03
CA VAL A 284 -7.05 31.90 -5.56
C VAL A 284 -5.63 31.76 -5.02
N ASP A 285 -5.24 32.67 -4.12
CA ASP A 285 -3.92 32.68 -3.50
C ASP A 285 -3.65 31.36 -2.77
N ARG A 286 -2.50 30.74 -3.05
CA ARG A 286 -2.08 29.46 -2.42
C ARG A 286 -2.11 29.52 -0.88
N ASP A 287 -1.89 30.69 -0.31
CA ASP A 287 -1.92 30.92 1.13
C ASP A 287 -3.33 30.80 1.70
N THR A 288 -4.36 31.24 0.97
CA THR A 288 -5.76 31.06 1.38
C THR A 288 -6.19 29.61 1.33
N ILE A 289 -5.74 28.83 0.34
CA ILE A 289 -5.98 27.38 0.24
C ILE A 289 -5.30 26.65 1.40
N THR A 290 -4.06 27.03 1.73
CA THR A 290 -3.31 26.45 2.83
C THR A 290 -3.96 26.78 4.18
N ALA A 291 -4.44 28.02 4.34
CA ALA A 291 -5.19 28.45 5.52
C ALA A 291 -6.49 27.64 5.64
N ALA A 292 -7.31 27.58 4.59
CA ALA A 292 -8.54 26.79 4.57
C ALA A 292 -8.30 25.32 4.92
N ARG A 293 -7.28 24.69 4.32
CA ARG A 293 -6.88 23.31 4.67
C ARG A 293 -6.53 23.16 6.15
N SER A 294 -5.79 24.11 6.72
CA SER A 294 -5.40 24.06 8.13
C SER A 294 -6.59 24.21 9.08
N ILE A 295 -7.59 25.01 8.70
CA ILE A 295 -8.83 25.22 9.47
C ILE A 295 -9.69 23.96 9.38
N ILE A 296 -9.85 23.37 8.19
CA ILE A 296 -10.58 22.10 8.01
C ILE A 296 -10.00 21.00 8.90
N ILE A 297 -8.68 20.86 8.93
CA ILE A 297 -8.01 19.84 9.77
C ILE A 297 -8.23 20.11 11.26
N LYS A 298 -8.25 21.37 11.71
CA LYS A 298 -8.37 21.71 13.14
C LYS A 298 -9.81 21.69 13.64
N SER A 299 -10.77 22.14 12.83
CA SER A 299 -12.15 22.39 13.26
C SER A 299 -13.13 21.34 12.75
N ILE A 300 -13.02 20.96 11.47
CA ILE A 300 -14.01 20.10 10.82
C ILE A 300 -13.69 18.62 11.02
N VAL A 301 -12.42 18.22 10.98
CA VAL A 301 -12.02 16.83 11.23
C VAL A 301 -12.53 16.31 12.58
N PRO A 302 -12.46 17.05 13.71
CA PRO A 302 -13.09 16.61 14.96
C PRO A 302 -14.61 16.45 14.88
N GLN A 303 -15.31 17.29 14.12
CA GLN A 303 -16.76 17.19 13.94
C GLN A 303 -17.13 15.95 13.10
N LEU A 304 -16.35 15.67 12.06
CA LEU A 304 -16.45 14.43 11.28
C LEU A 304 -16.16 13.20 12.15
N ASN A 305 -15.15 13.26 13.02
CA ASN A 305 -14.85 12.19 13.96
C ASN A 305 -16.05 11.92 14.87
N SER A 306 -16.63 12.96 15.46
CA SER A 306 -17.82 12.82 16.32
C SER A 306 -19.02 12.22 15.58
N LYS A 307 -19.17 12.48 14.27
CA LYS A 307 -20.19 11.85 13.43
C LYS A 307 -19.90 10.36 13.18
N LEU A 308 -18.64 9.99 12.96
CA LEU A 308 -18.25 8.59 12.87
C LEU A 308 -18.35 7.87 14.22
N ASP A 309 -18.14 8.56 15.35
CA ASP A 309 -18.35 7.98 16.67
C ASP A 309 -19.84 7.67 16.90
N GLN A 310 -20.76 8.48 16.34
CA GLN A 310 -22.20 8.14 16.32
C GLN A 310 -22.47 6.82 15.59
N PHE A 311 -21.84 6.60 14.44
CA PHE A 311 -21.89 5.31 13.74
C PHE A 311 -21.45 4.17 14.65
N VAL A 312 -20.30 4.30 15.33
CA VAL A 312 -19.78 3.24 16.20
C VAL A 312 -20.74 2.95 17.34
N THR A 313 -21.33 3.99 17.95
CA THR A 313 -22.32 3.80 19.02
C THR A 313 -23.57 3.08 18.53
N GLU A 314 -24.09 3.42 17.35
CA GLU A 314 -25.27 2.75 16.77
C GLU A 314 -24.93 1.32 16.32
N TYR A 315 -23.75 1.12 15.74
CA TYR A 315 -23.27 -0.20 15.32
C TYR A 315 -23.13 -1.15 16.52
N HIS A 316 -22.70 -0.63 17.68
CA HIS A 316 -22.65 -1.40 18.93
C HIS A 316 -24.03 -1.75 19.52
N THR A 317 -25.13 -1.21 18.98
CA THR A 317 -26.50 -1.56 19.42
C THR A 317 -27.15 -2.68 18.60
N LEU A 318 -26.51 -3.11 17.51
CA LEU A 318 -26.91 -4.26 16.70
C LEU A 318 -26.49 -5.60 17.34
#